data_AF-A0A7V1LIQ0-F1
#
_entry.id   AF-A0A7V1LIQ0-F1
#
_cell.length_a   1.000
_cell.length_b   1.000
_cell.length_c   1.000
_cell.angle_alpha   90.00
_cell.angle_beta   90.00
_cell.angle_gamma   90.00
#
_symmetry.space_group_name_H-M   'P 1'
#
loop_
_entity.id
_entity.type
_entity.pdbx_description
1 polymer ?
#
loop_
_entity_poly.entity_id
_entity_poly.type
_entity_poly.pdbx_seq_one_letter_code
_entity_poly.pdbx_strand_id
1 'polypeptide(L)'
;MNKNVTLLAVKLMKDDSILKTLKLFLFFSVLTIPFIIAGCSNIKNDKQKEEPTVIVPLTKHWEKSAPNQIIPKGLKSLSAKECGSCHNDIYLEWKRANHSKAWEDLQFQAEWKKNKKLWVCINCHTPLQNQQKLIVTGKKA
;
A
#
# COMPACT_ATOMS: atom_id res chain seq x y z
N MET A 1 49.40 31.76 13.97
CA MET A 1 47.93 31.96 14.04
C MET A 1 47.57 33.12 13.12
N ASN A 2 46.75 32.88 12.09
CA ASN A 2 46.54 33.81 10.97
C ASN A 2 45.57 34.96 11.38
N LYS A 3 46.03 36.22 11.35
CA LYS A 3 45.27 37.41 11.78
C LYS A 3 43.94 37.59 11.04
N ASN A 4 43.84 37.07 9.81
CA ASN A 4 42.62 37.13 8.99
C ASN A 4 41.50 36.26 9.55
N VAL A 5 41.82 35.14 10.21
CA VAL A 5 40.84 34.25 10.86
C VAL A 5 40.26 34.93 12.11
N THR A 6 41.09 35.63 12.87
CA THR A 6 40.68 36.36 14.07
C THR A 6 39.77 37.55 13.72
N LEU A 7 40.07 38.27 12.62
CA LEU A 7 39.26 39.41 12.17
C LEU A 7 37.88 38.98 11.66
N LEU A 8 37.81 37.85 10.93
CA LEU A 8 36.55 37.30 10.42
C LEU A 8 35.65 36.82 11.58
N ALA A 9 36.23 36.15 12.58
CA ALA A 9 35.51 35.74 13.78
C ALA A 9 34.94 36.93 14.57
N VAL A 10 35.73 38.00 14.75
CA VAL A 10 35.27 39.22 15.43
C VAL A 10 34.16 39.95 14.65
N LYS A 11 34.21 39.93 13.31
CA LYS A 11 33.18 40.55 12.46
C LYS A 11 31.86 39.77 12.49
N LEU A 12 31.93 38.44 12.48
CA LEU A 12 30.77 37.55 12.59
C LEU A 12 30.09 37.64 13.97
N MET A 13 30.87 37.84 15.04
CA MET A 13 30.33 37.98 16.41
C MET A 13 29.70 39.36 16.70
N LYS A 14 29.93 40.36 15.85
CA LYS A 14 29.43 41.73 16.03
C LYS A 14 28.24 42.08 15.11
N ASP A 15 27.81 41.15 14.27
CA ASP A 15 26.67 41.33 13.39
C ASP A 15 25.36 41.05 14.15
N ASP A 16 24.70 42.11 14.57
CA ASP A 16 23.41 42.09 15.28
C ASP A 16 22.32 41.32 14.50
N SER A 17 22.42 41.26 13.17
CA SER A 17 21.52 40.49 12.31
C SER A 17 21.70 38.98 12.50
N ILE A 18 22.95 38.51 12.60
CA ILE A 18 23.26 37.09 12.85
C ILE A 18 22.81 36.70 14.26
N LEU A 19 23.05 37.55 15.26
CA LEU A 19 22.63 37.29 16.63
C LEU A 19 21.10 37.28 16.78
N LYS A 20 20.38 38.17 16.10
CA LYS A 20 18.91 38.18 16.06
C LYS A 20 18.36 36.94 15.37
N THR A 21 18.95 36.55 14.24
CA THR A 21 18.55 35.34 13.50
C THR A 21 18.75 34.09 14.35
N LEU A 22 19.92 33.96 15.02
CA LEU A 22 20.20 32.85 15.92
C LEU A 22 19.24 32.80 17.12
N LYS A 23 18.95 33.95 17.74
CA LYS A 23 17.96 34.04 18.84
C LYS A 23 16.55 33.66 18.38
N LEU A 24 16.15 34.05 17.17
CA LEU A 24 14.86 33.70 16.59
C LEU A 24 14.75 32.20 16.34
N PHE A 25 15.78 31.58 15.78
CA PHE A 25 15.84 30.11 15.60
C PHE A 25 15.79 29.36 16.93
N LEU A 26 16.52 29.82 17.95
CA LEU A 26 16.48 29.22 19.29
C LEU A 26 15.10 29.38 19.96
N PHE A 27 14.44 30.53 19.77
CA PHE A 27 13.09 30.75 20.29
C PHE A 27 12.06 29.80 19.65
N PHE A 28 12.11 29.63 18.33
CA PHE A 28 11.24 28.69 17.62
C PHE A 28 11.55 27.22 17.94
N SER A 29 12.82 26.86 18.17
CA SER A 29 13.15 25.48 18.59
C SER A 29 12.61 25.18 19.98
N VAL A 30 12.78 26.09 20.94
CA VAL A 30 12.25 25.94 22.31
C VAL A 30 10.72 25.86 22.32
N LEU A 31 10.04 26.53 21.39
CA LEU A 31 8.57 26.49 21.30
C LEU A 31 8.03 25.19 20.67
N THR A 32 8.77 24.59 19.75
CA THR A 32 8.32 23.42 18.96
C THR A 32 8.72 22.08 19.57
N ILE A 33 9.87 22.02 20.27
CA ILE A 33 10.35 20.80 20.95
C ILE A 33 9.34 20.22 21.97
N PRO A 34 8.65 21.02 22.82
CA PRO A 34 7.67 20.51 23.77
C PRO A 34 6.46 19.85 23.10
N PHE A 35 6.03 20.36 21.93
CA PHE A 35 4.93 19.79 21.15
C PHE A 35 5.25 18.40 20.61
N ILE A 36 6.50 18.20 20.15
CA ILE A 36 6.98 16.89 19.67
C ILE A 36 7.07 15.90 20.84
N ILE A 37 7.60 16.32 21.99
CA ILE A 37 7.74 15.46 23.18
C ILE A 37 6.36 15.07 23.77
N ALA A 38 5.41 16.01 23.82
CA ALA A 38 4.05 15.75 24.26
C ALA A 38 3.33 14.76 23.33
N GLY A 39 3.53 14.87 22.02
CA GLY A 39 2.99 13.95 21.02
C GLY A 39 3.47 12.50 21.16
N CYS A 40 4.73 12.28 21.59
CA CYS A 40 5.26 10.93 21.80
C CYS A 40 4.80 10.25 23.10
N SER A 41 4.28 11.00 24.07
CA SER A 41 3.97 10.49 25.42
C SER A 41 2.65 9.69 25.48
N ASN A 42 1.81 9.76 24.45
CA ASN A 42 0.49 9.11 24.41
C ASN A 42 0.48 7.67 23.88
N ILE A 43 1.64 7.10 23.57
CA ILE A 43 1.78 5.74 22.98
C ILE A 43 1.38 4.61 23.93
N LYS A 44 1.30 4.86 25.25
CA LYS A 44 1.10 3.77 26.23
C LYS A 44 -0.35 3.28 26.38
N ASN A 45 -1.34 4.01 25.88
CA ASN A 45 -2.76 3.66 26.07
C ASN A 45 -3.38 2.84 24.92
N ASP A 46 -2.64 2.54 23.85
CA ASP A 46 -3.17 1.76 22.72
C ASP A 46 -2.72 0.30 22.75
N LYS A 47 -2.74 -0.31 23.93
CA LYS A 47 -2.63 -1.77 24.05
C LYS A 47 -4.01 -2.32 24.35
N GLN A 48 -4.89 -2.25 23.37
CA GLN A 48 -6.13 -3.01 23.40
C GLN A 48 -5.77 -4.49 23.50
N LYS A 49 -6.24 -5.13 24.56
CA LYS A 49 -6.04 -6.54 24.88
C LYS A 49 -6.82 -7.35 23.83
N GLU A 50 -6.16 -7.77 22.75
CA GLU A 50 -6.77 -8.62 21.73
C GLU A 50 -7.02 -10.02 22.32
N GLU A 51 -8.30 -10.38 22.45
CA GLU A 51 -8.72 -11.75 22.75
C GLU A 51 -8.33 -12.65 21.56
N PRO A 52 -7.88 -13.91 21.77
CA PRO A 52 -7.47 -14.78 20.68
C PRO A 52 -8.63 -15.01 19.71
N THR A 53 -8.58 -14.36 18.55
CA THR A 53 -9.59 -14.54 17.51
C THR A 53 -9.41 -15.92 16.88
N VAL A 54 -10.38 -16.80 17.05
CA VAL A 54 -10.44 -18.07 16.31
C VAL A 54 -10.73 -17.73 14.85
N ILE A 55 -9.70 -17.76 14.00
CA ILE A 55 -9.84 -17.49 12.57
C ILE A 55 -10.41 -18.73 11.88
N VAL A 56 -11.69 -18.70 11.52
CA VAL A 56 -12.34 -19.72 10.70
C VAL A 56 -12.28 -19.29 9.22
N PRO A 57 -11.48 -19.95 8.37
CA PRO A 57 -11.40 -19.60 6.95
C PRO A 57 -12.65 -20.02 6.18
N LEU A 58 -12.86 -19.41 5.00
CA LEU A 58 -13.96 -19.68 4.06
C LEU A 58 -15.36 -19.32 4.59
N THR A 59 -15.42 -18.42 5.57
CA THR A 59 -16.68 -17.89 6.09
C THR A 59 -17.16 -16.69 5.29
N LYS A 60 -16.24 -15.94 4.66
CA LYS A 60 -16.56 -14.75 3.88
C LYS A 60 -16.67 -15.05 2.39
N HIS A 61 -17.43 -14.25 1.66
CA HIS A 61 -17.62 -14.48 0.22
C HIS A 61 -16.35 -14.21 -0.59
N TRP A 62 -15.54 -13.22 -0.20
CA TRP A 62 -14.26 -12.89 -0.86
C TRP A 62 -13.15 -13.92 -0.59
N GLU A 63 -13.34 -14.75 0.43
CA GLU A 63 -12.51 -15.92 0.68
C GLU A 63 -12.84 -17.05 -0.30
N LYS A 64 -13.74 -16.87 -1.27
CA LYS A 64 -14.04 -17.90 -2.28
C LYS A 64 -13.89 -17.28 -3.67
N SER A 65 -13.32 -18.05 -4.59
CA SER A 65 -13.29 -17.66 -6.00
C SER A 65 -14.70 -17.69 -6.59
N ALA A 66 -14.93 -16.85 -7.59
CA ALA A 66 -16.17 -16.86 -8.34
C ALA A 66 -16.33 -18.23 -9.02
N PRO A 67 -17.50 -18.89 -8.87
CA PRO A 67 -17.73 -20.23 -9.39
C PRO A 67 -17.38 -20.38 -10.87
N ASN A 68 -17.09 -21.61 -11.29
CA ASN A 68 -16.83 -21.91 -12.69
C ASN A 68 -17.99 -21.44 -13.58
N GLN A 69 -17.65 -20.68 -14.62
CA GLN A 69 -18.59 -20.13 -15.58
C GLN A 69 -18.56 -20.95 -16.88
N ILE A 70 -19.74 -21.21 -17.43
CA ILE A 70 -19.88 -21.74 -18.79
C ILE A 70 -19.73 -20.61 -19.81
N ILE A 71 -19.28 -20.94 -21.02
CA ILE A 71 -19.23 -19.98 -22.12
C ILE A 71 -20.67 -19.76 -22.62
N PRO A 72 -21.20 -18.51 -22.61
CA PRO A 72 -22.54 -18.23 -23.13
C PRO A 72 -22.66 -18.56 -24.62
N LYS A 73 -23.87 -18.94 -25.04
CA LYS A 73 -24.17 -19.20 -26.46
C LYS A 73 -23.84 -17.96 -27.30
N GLY A 74 -23.13 -18.16 -28.40
CA GLY A 74 -22.73 -17.09 -29.32
C GLY A 74 -21.33 -16.52 -29.03
N LEU A 75 -20.68 -16.91 -27.94
CA LEU A 75 -19.30 -16.55 -27.64
C LEU A 75 -18.37 -17.77 -27.81
N LYS A 76 -17.13 -17.52 -28.22
CA LYS A 76 -16.09 -18.57 -28.31
C LYS A 76 -15.33 -18.79 -27.01
N SER A 77 -15.30 -17.79 -26.13
CA SER A 77 -14.57 -17.85 -24.86
C SER A 77 -15.11 -16.83 -23.85
N LEU A 78 -14.67 -16.96 -22.60
CA LEU A 78 -14.87 -15.96 -21.55
C LEU A 78 -13.77 -14.87 -21.54
N SER A 79 -12.92 -14.81 -22.56
CA SER A 79 -11.89 -13.77 -22.62
C SER A 79 -12.54 -12.41 -22.84
N ALA A 80 -12.05 -11.37 -22.17
CA ALA A 80 -12.54 -10.01 -22.38
C ALA A 80 -12.41 -9.54 -23.84
N LYS A 81 -11.45 -10.10 -24.59
CA LYS A 81 -11.27 -9.85 -26.03
C LYS A 81 -12.48 -10.30 -26.85
N GLU A 82 -13.10 -11.43 -26.49
CA GLU A 82 -14.31 -11.92 -27.16
C GLU A 82 -15.47 -10.93 -26.94
N CYS A 83 -15.64 -10.42 -25.71
CA CYS A 83 -16.63 -9.39 -25.38
C CYS A 83 -16.38 -8.08 -26.15
N GLY A 84 -15.10 -7.73 -26.35
CA GLY A 84 -14.68 -6.54 -27.10
C GLY A 84 -15.03 -6.55 -28.58
N SER A 85 -15.46 -7.69 -29.15
CA SER A 85 -15.95 -7.75 -30.53
C SER A 85 -17.26 -6.97 -30.73
N CYS A 86 -18.12 -6.92 -29.70
CA CYS A 86 -19.36 -6.14 -29.70
C CYS A 86 -19.28 -4.90 -28.79
N HIS A 87 -18.44 -4.94 -27.75
CA HIS A 87 -18.29 -3.87 -26.76
C HIS A 87 -16.88 -3.25 -26.80
N ASN A 88 -16.52 -2.68 -27.95
CA ASN A 88 -15.16 -2.20 -28.22
C ASN A 88 -14.68 -1.14 -27.22
N ASP A 89 -15.48 -0.11 -26.95
CA ASP A 89 -15.05 1.03 -26.14
C ASP A 89 -14.81 0.62 -24.68
N ILE A 90 -15.72 -0.17 -24.12
CA ILE A 90 -15.61 -0.77 -22.78
C ILE A 90 -14.38 -1.66 -22.70
N TYR A 91 -14.15 -2.50 -23.71
CA TYR A 91 -12.97 -3.37 -23.74
C TYR A 91 -11.66 -2.57 -23.78
N LEU A 92 -11.60 -1.51 -24.59
CA LEU A 92 -10.42 -0.65 -24.70
C LEU A 92 -10.16 0.12 -23.40
N GLU A 93 -11.20 0.59 -22.72
CA GLU A 93 -11.08 1.20 -21.40
C GLU A 93 -10.56 0.18 -20.37
N TRP A 94 -11.26 -0.95 -20.24
CA TRP A 94 -10.91 -2.02 -19.30
C TRP A 94 -9.46 -2.50 -19.49
N LYS A 95 -9.04 -2.70 -20.74
CA LYS A 95 -7.68 -3.17 -21.09
C LYS A 95 -6.57 -2.23 -20.61
N ARG A 96 -6.87 -0.95 -20.39
CA ARG A 96 -5.89 0.01 -19.86
C ARG A 96 -5.92 0.09 -18.33
N ALA A 97 -7.05 -0.27 -17.71
CA ALA A 97 -7.24 -0.22 -16.27
C ALA A 97 -6.41 -1.28 -15.52
N ASN A 98 -6.13 -1.01 -14.25
CA ASN A 98 -5.34 -1.91 -13.39
C ASN A 98 -6.00 -3.29 -13.22
N HIS A 99 -7.34 -3.38 -13.25
CA HIS A 99 -8.03 -4.66 -13.15
C HIS A 99 -7.67 -5.64 -14.27
N SER A 100 -7.49 -5.17 -15.51
CA SER A 100 -7.08 -6.05 -16.61
C SER A 100 -5.67 -6.61 -16.44
N LYS A 101 -4.84 -5.93 -15.65
CA LYS A 101 -3.45 -6.27 -15.35
C LYS A 101 -3.27 -6.81 -13.94
N ALA A 102 -4.35 -7.06 -13.20
CA ALA A 102 -4.29 -7.39 -11.77
C ALA A 102 -3.37 -8.60 -11.51
N TRP A 103 -3.42 -9.61 -12.37
CA TRP A 103 -2.53 -10.76 -12.28
C TRP A 103 -1.10 -10.46 -12.73
N GLU A 104 -0.91 -9.71 -13.81
CA GLU A 104 0.41 -9.47 -14.43
C GLU A 104 1.21 -8.37 -13.75
N ASP A 105 0.59 -7.60 -12.85
CA ASP A 105 1.23 -6.53 -12.11
C ASP A 105 2.46 -7.02 -11.33
N LEU A 106 3.60 -6.36 -11.57
CA LEU A 106 4.89 -6.78 -11.03
C LEU A 106 4.96 -6.65 -9.51
N GLN A 107 4.30 -5.63 -8.94
CA GLN A 107 4.24 -5.43 -7.49
C GLN A 107 3.41 -6.56 -6.85
N PHE A 108 2.26 -6.89 -7.43
CA PHE A 108 1.44 -8.01 -6.99
C PHE A 108 2.21 -9.34 -7.04
N GLN A 109 2.89 -9.63 -8.16
CA GLN A 109 3.66 -10.87 -8.29
C GLN A 109 4.79 -10.97 -7.25
N ALA A 110 5.47 -9.86 -6.95
CA ALA A 110 6.50 -9.82 -5.92
C ALA A 110 5.93 -10.09 -4.51
N GLU A 111 4.85 -9.41 -4.14
CA GLU A 111 4.23 -9.57 -2.81
C GLU A 111 3.53 -10.92 -2.65
N TRP A 112 2.90 -11.43 -3.71
CA TRP A 112 2.29 -12.76 -3.67
C TRP A 112 3.34 -13.85 -3.47
N LYS A 113 4.52 -13.72 -4.10
CA LYS A 113 5.66 -14.61 -3.88
C LYS A 113 6.18 -14.52 -2.44
N LYS A 114 6.35 -13.31 -1.88
CA LYS A 114 6.77 -13.08 -0.49
C LYS A 114 5.82 -13.74 0.51
N ASN A 115 4.51 -13.66 0.24
CA ASN A 115 3.45 -14.28 1.05
C ASN A 115 3.23 -15.78 0.74
N LYS A 116 4.24 -16.49 0.22
CA LYS A 116 4.19 -17.92 -0.09
C LYS A 116 3.00 -18.32 -0.98
N LYS A 117 2.59 -17.43 -1.88
CA LYS A 117 1.46 -17.62 -2.80
C LYS A 117 0.14 -17.88 -2.06
N LEU A 118 -0.15 -17.05 -1.06
CA LEU A 118 -1.39 -17.13 -0.30
C LEU A 118 -2.60 -17.17 -1.24
N TRP A 119 -3.46 -18.17 -1.04
CA TRP A 119 -4.52 -18.53 -1.96
C TRP A 119 -5.63 -17.46 -2.07
N VAL A 120 -5.88 -16.70 -1.00
CA VAL A 120 -6.95 -15.68 -1.00
C VAL A 120 -6.66 -14.53 -1.97
N CYS A 121 -5.39 -14.25 -2.24
CA CYS A 121 -4.97 -13.17 -3.14
C CYS A 121 -5.49 -13.39 -4.58
N ILE A 122 -5.53 -14.65 -5.03
CA ILE A 122 -5.96 -14.97 -6.39
C ILE A 122 -7.48 -14.98 -6.57
N ASN A 123 -8.26 -14.98 -5.49
CA ASN A 123 -9.71 -14.81 -5.59
C ASN A 123 -10.12 -13.42 -6.10
N CYS A 124 -9.23 -12.42 -6.01
CA CYS A 124 -9.46 -11.09 -6.56
C CYS A 124 -8.64 -10.84 -7.84
N HIS A 125 -7.41 -11.38 -7.93
CA HIS A 125 -6.50 -11.11 -9.04
C HIS A 125 -6.69 -12.07 -10.24
N THR A 126 -7.32 -13.23 -10.03
CA THR A 126 -7.82 -14.15 -11.07
C THR A 126 -9.14 -14.76 -10.59
N PRO A 127 -10.21 -13.96 -10.51
CA PRO A 127 -11.37 -14.26 -9.66
C PRO A 127 -12.17 -15.48 -10.10
N LEU A 128 -12.17 -15.81 -11.40
CA LEU A 128 -12.93 -16.96 -11.90
C LEU A 128 -12.19 -18.27 -11.61
N GLN A 129 -12.91 -19.28 -11.13
CA GLN A 129 -12.38 -20.64 -11.01
C GLN A 129 -11.79 -21.16 -12.33
N ASN A 130 -12.32 -20.74 -13.48
CA ASN A 130 -11.80 -21.05 -14.81
C ASN A 130 -10.33 -20.63 -15.02
N GLN A 131 -9.84 -19.64 -14.27
CA GLN A 131 -8.49 -19.07 -14.37
C GLN A 131 -7.52 -19.66 -13.34
N GLN A 132 -8.00 -20.47 -12.39
CA GLN A 132 -7.21 -20.97 -11.27
C GLN A 132 -6.88 -22.46 -11.45
N LYS A 133 -5.62 -22.83 -11.21
CA LYS A 133 -5.16 -24.23 -11.30
C LYS A 133 -5.76 -25.11 -10.20
N LEU A 134 -5.94 -24.56 -9.01
CA LEU A 134 -6.45 -25.25 -7.83
C LEU A 134 -7.48 -24.36 -7.15
N ILE A 135 -8.58 -24.95 -6.71
CA ILE A 135 -9.64 -24.26 -5.95
C ILE A 135 -9.54 -24.69 -4.49
N VAL A 136 -9.43 -23.73 -3.57
CA VAL A 136 -9.40 -24.00 -2.13
C VAL A 136 -10.83 -24.15 -1.61
N THR A 137 -11.15 -25.36 -1.14
CA THR A 137 -12.49 -25.68 -0.59
C THR A 137 -12.48 -25.91 0.92
N GLY A 138 -11.32 -25.75 1.57
CA GLY A 138 -11.12 -26.02 2.99
C GLY A 138 -10.68 -27.46 3.26
N LYS A 139 -10.37 -27.76 4.52
CA LYS A 139 -10.08 -29.14 4.92
C LYS A 139 -11.41 -29.90 4.97
N LYS A 140 -11.52 -31.03 4.26
CA LYS A 140 -12.63 -31.97 4.49
C LYS A 140 -12.55 -32.41 5.96
N ALA A 141 -13.67 -32.27 6.68
CA ALA A 141 -13.83 -32.86 8.01
C ALA A 141 -13.67 -34.37 7.92
#